data_AF-A0A6A3VBM9-F1
#
_entry.id   AF-A0A6A3VBM9-F1
#
_cell.length_a   1.000
_cell.length_b   1.000
_cell.length_c   1.000
_cell.angle_alpha   90.00
_cell.angle_beta   90.00
_cell.angle_gamma   90.00
#
_symmetry.space_group_name_H-M   'P 1'
#
loop_
_entity.id
_entity.type
_entity.pdbx_description
1 polymer ?
#
loop_
_entity_poly.entity_id
_entity_poly.type
_entity_poly.pdbx_seq_one_letter_code
_entity_poly.pdbx_strand_id
1 'polypeptide(L)' 'MIGGNCFPKAQGYIFTLNDVATVSNFAKANGLAGVHFWSLERDNDCPPGPANWKCNTYGRAGLYGFTKKFLTYIQ' A
#
# COMPACT_ATOMS: atom_id res chain seq x y z
N MET A 1 5.53 -3.78 0.78
CA MET A 1 5.13 -3.76 -0.65
C MET A 1 3.63 -3.48 -0.69
N ILE A 2 3.18 -2.47 -1.44
CA ILE A 2 1.76 -2.06 -1.47
C ILE A 2 0.90 -3.00 -2.33
N GLY A 3 -0.41 -3.08 -2.07
CA GLY A 3 -1.35 -3.86 -2.86
C GLY A 3 -1.05 -5.36 -2.91
N GLY A 4 -1.42 -6.03 -4.00
CA GLY A 4 -1.28 -7.46 -4.20
C GLY A 4 0.18 -7.91 -4.33
N ASN A 5 0.56 -8.95 -3.58
CA ASN A 5 1.89 -9.55 -3.62
C ASN A 5 1.86 -11.04 -3.99
N CYS A 6 0.96 -11.82 -3.36
CA CYS A 6 0.81 -13.25 -3.62
C CYS A 6 -0.64 -13.60 -3.98
N PHE A 7 -0.88 -13.86 -5.26
CA PHE A 7 -2.18 -14.26 -5.84
C PHE A 7 -1.98 -15.48 -6.75
N PRO A 8 -2.90 -16.45 -6.81
CA PRO A 8 -4.22 -16.54 -6.17
C PRO A 8 -4.22 -17.38 -4.88
N LYS A 9 -3.17 -17.34 -4.03
CA LYS A 9 -3.15 -18.17 -2.81
C LYS A 9 -4.22 -17.72 -1.79
N ALA A 10 -4.79 -18.71 -1.10
CA ALA A 10 -5.94 -18.62 -0.16
C ALA A 10 -5.81 -17.60 1.00
N GLN A 11 -4.60 -17.11 1.25
CA GLN A 11 -4.36 -15.94 2.11
C GLN A 11 -3.74 -14.88 1.22
N GLY A 12 -4.58 -14.05 0.61
CA GLY A 12 -4.14 -12.96 -0.24
C GLY A 12 -3.28 -12.01 0.57
N TYR A 13 -1.97 -11.99 0.33
CA TYR A 13 -1.07 -11.00 0.90
C TYR A 13 -1.27 -9.71 0.11
N ILE A 14 -2.29 -8.94 0.50
CA ILE A 14 -2.64 -7.65 -0.08
C ILE A 14 -2.47 -6.60 1.00
N PHE A 15 -1.57 -5.64 0.78
CA PHE A 15 -1.47 -4.47 1.63
C PHE A 15 -2.49 -3.42 1.17
N THR A 16 -3.47 -3.12 2.01
CA THR A 16 -4.63 -2.29 1.68
C THR A 16 -4.47 -0.84 2.13
N LEU A 17 -5.40 0.03 1.76
CA LEU A 17 -5.46 1.41 2.28
C LEU A 17 -5.80 1.48 3.77
N ASN A 18 -6.39 0.43 4.35
CA ASN A 18 -6.62 0.37 5.80
C ASN A 18 -5.31 0.05 6.54
N ASP A 19 -4.45 -0.79 5.96
CA ASP A 19 -3.13 -1.10 6.54
C ASP A 19 -2.23 0.13 6.58
N VAL A 20 -2.40 1.08 5.65
CA VAL A 20 -1.77 2.40 5.70
C VAL A 20 -2.10 3.12 7.02
N ALA A 21 -3.37 3.11 7.43
CA ALA A 21 -3.79 3.74 8.69
C ALA A 21 -3.14 3.05 9.89
N THR A 22 -3.14 1.71 9.91
CA THR A 22 -2.51 0.91 10.97
C THR A 22 -1.03 1.22 11.11
N VAL A 23 -0.26 1.14 10.02
CA VAL A 23 1.19 1.39 10.02
C VAL A 23 1.50 2.84 10.37
N SER A 24 0.74 3.80 9.82
CA SER A 24 0.99 5.22 10.09
C SER A 24 0.69 5.60 11.53
N ASN A 25 -0.36 5.03 12.14
CA ASN A 25 -0.68 5.24 13.55
C ASN A 25 0.37 4.61 14.45
N PHE A 26 0.86 3.41 14.11
CA PHE A 26 1.97 2.78 14.82
C PHE A 26 3.24 3.64 14.76
N ALA A 27 3.61 4.13 13.58
CA ALA A 27 4.78 4.98 13.41
C ALA A 27 4.71 6.24 14.27
N LYS A 28 3.57 6.93 14.26
CA LYS A 28 3.31 8.10 15.11
C LYS A 28 3.38 7.79 16.61
N ALA A 29 2.72 6.71 17.04
CA ALA A 29 2.68 6.31 18.45
C ALA A 29 4.07 5.98 19.01
N ASN A 30 5.02 5.57 18.16
CA ASN A 30 6.37 5.19 18.55
C ASN A 30 7.43 6.24 18.19
N GLY A 31 7.03 7.45 17.77
CA GLY A 31 7.97 8.53 17.44
C GLY A 31 8.91 8.19 16.27
N LEU A 32 8.49 7.33 15.34
CA LEU A 32 9.27 7.01 14.15
C LEU A 32 9.25 8.19 13.17
N ALA A 33 10.39 8.46 12.55
CA ALA A 33 10.55 9.61 11.65
C ALA A 33 9.75 9.52 10.35
N GLY A 34 9.32 8.31 9.94
CA GLY A 34 8.54 8.15 8.72
C GLY A 34 8.36 6.69 8.31
N VAL A 35 7.76 6.50 7.14
CA VAL A 35 7.52 5.20 6.52
C VAL A 35 7.91 5.26 5.05
N HIS A 36 8.47 4.17 4.55
CA HIS A 36 8.75 4.00 3.13
C HIS A 36 7.98 2.78 2.63
N PHE A 37 7.52 2.84 1.37
CA PHE A 37 6.86 1.71 0.74
C PHE A 37 7.47 1.41 -0.63
N TRP A 38 7.39 0.14 -1.02
CA TRP A 38 7.79 -0.34 -2.34
C TRP A 38 6.56 -0.50 -3.24
N SER A 39 6.42 0.25 -4.34
CA SER A 39 7.24 1.39 -4.81
C SER A 39 6.32 2.43 -5.48
N LEU A 40 6.85 3.60 -5.84
CA LEU A 40 6.04 4.67 -6.44
C LEU A 40 5.45 4.26 -7.81
N GLU A 41 6.22 3.54 -8.62
CA GLU A 41 5.76 3.02 -9.93
C GLU A 41 4.58 2.07 -9.77
N ARG A 42 4.57 1.32 -8.67
CA ARG A 42 3.46 0.44 -8.32
C ARG A 42 2.25 1.19 -7.79
N ASP A 43 2.36 2.45 -7.39
CA ASP A 43 1.23 3.24 -6.90
C ASP A 43 0.33 3.77 -8.04
N ASN A 44 0.08 2.89 -9.00
CA ASN A 44 -0.90 3.00 -10.03
C ASN A 44 -1.78 1.74 -9.93
N ASP A 45 -3.09 1.92 -9.91
CA ASP A 45 -4.01 0.81 -9.64
C ASP A 45 -4.32 0.02 -10.91
N CYS A 46 -4.57 -1.28 -10.73
CA CYS A 46 -4.87 -2.20 -11.81
C CYS A 46 -5.67 -3.39 -11.25
N PRO A 47 -6.26 -4.24 -12.12
CA PRO A 47 -7.08 -5.36 -11.67
C PRO A 47 -6.38 -6.24 -10.60
N PRO A 48 -7.13 -6.79 -9.64
CA PRO A 48 -6.58 -7.65 -8.60
C PRO A 48 -5.74 -8.80 -9.18
N GLY A 49 -4.56 -9.03 -8.61
CA GLY A 49 -3.61 -9.99 -9.16
C GLY A 49 -2.33 -10.13 -8.33
N PRO A 50 -1.34 -10.89 -8.82
CA PRO A 50 -0.07 -11.10 -8.12
C PRO A 50 0.78 -9.82 -8.14
N ALA A 51 1.96 -9.86 -7.52
CA ALA A 51 2.93 -8.78 -7.62
C ALA A 51 3.19 -8.38 -9.08
N ASN A 52 3.09 -7.07 -9.37
CA ASN A 52 3.41 -6.47 -10.66
C ASN A 52 4.28 -5.23 -10.41
N TRP A 53 5.34 -5.03 -11.19
CA TRP A 53 6.23 -3.88 -11.03
C TRP A 53 5.65 -2.56 -11.55
N LYS A 54 4.62 -2.60 -12.43
CA LYS A 54 3.96 -1.40 -13.01
C LYS A 54 2.73 -0.91 -12.24
N CYS A 55 2.17 -1.72 -11.35
CA CYS A 55 0.91 -1.41 -10.69
C CYS A 55 0.72 -2.23 -9.40
N ASN A 56 -0.16 -1.77 -8.50
CA ASN A 56 -0.30 -2.35 -7.16
C ASN A 56 -1.21 -3.58 -7.11
N THR A 57 -1.93 -3.92 -8.19
CA THR A 57 -2.84 -5.08 -8.26
C THR A 57 -3.83 -5.19 -7.07
N TYR A 58 -4.27 -4.05 -6.52
CA TYR A 58 -5.25 -3.97 -5.45
C TYR A 58 -6.69 -3.81 -6.00
N GLY A 59 -6.85 -3.08 -7.10
CA GLY A 59 -8.13 -2.82 -7.77
C GLY A 59 -9.03 -1.81 -7.06
N ARG A 60 -8.51 -1.09 -6.06
CA ARG A 60 -9.26 -0.11 -5.25
C ARG A 60 -8.49 1.16 -4.87
N ALA A 61 -7.21 1.28 -5.22
CA ALA A 61 -6.37 2.40 -4.80
C ALA A 61 -6.48 3.63 -5.73
N GLY A 62 -6.74 3.44 -7.02
CA GLY A 62 -6.55 4.48 -8.02
C GLY A 62 -5.09 4.94 -8.19
N LEU A 63 -4.89 6.04 -8.93
CA LEU A 63 -3.57 6.62 -9.16
C LEU A 63 -3.06 7.39 -7.92
N TYR A 64 -1.88 7.01 -7.45
CA TYR A 64 -1.21 7.48 -6.24
C TYR A 64 -2.02 7.29 -4.95
N GLY A 65 -2.86 6.26 -4.91
CA GLY A 65 -3.77 5.99 -3.80
C GLY A 65 -3.06 5.78 -2.47
N PHE A 66 -1.96 5.01 -2.48
CA PHE A 66 -1.19 4.74 -1.27
C PHE A 66 -0.43 5.98 -0.82
N THR A 67 0.22 6.71 -1.74
CA THR A 67 0.93 7.96 -1.47
C THR A 67 0.00 8.98 -0.81
N LYS A 68 -1.16 9.24 -1.42
CA LYS A 68 -2.17 10.18 -0.88
C LYS A 68 -2.66 9.75 0.50
N LYS A 69 -2.85 8.43 0.71
CA LYS A 69 -3.28 7.90 2.00
C LYS A 69 -2.22 8.03 3.08
N PHE A 70 -0.94 7.78 2.79
CA PHE A 70 0.14 7.99 3.77
C PHE A 70 0.26 9.48 4.16
N LEU A 71 0.11 10.40 3.20
CA LEU A 71 0.14 11.85 3.44
C LEU A 71 -1.01 12.35 4.35
N THR A 72 -2.11 11.59 4.50
CA THR A 72 -3.16 11.96 5.47
C THR A 72 -2.80 11.63 6.92
N TYR A 73 -1.73 10.87 7.15
CA TYR A 73 -1.30 10.48 8.50
C TYR A 73 0.08 10.99 8.90
N ILE A 74 1.00 11.20 7.96
CA ILE A 74 2.39 11.59 8.24
C ILE A 74 2.62 12.94 7.56
N GLN A 75 2.69 14.00 8.36
CA GLN A 75 2.98 15.38 7.97
C GLN A 75 4.07 15.95 8.88
#